data_AF-A0A348VX07-F1
#
_entry.id   AF-A0A348VX07-F1
#
_cell.length_a   1.000
_cell.length_b   1.000
_cell.length_c   1.000
_cell.angle_alpha   90.00
_cell.angle_beta   90.00
_cell.angle_gamma   90.00
#
_symmetry.space_group_name_H-M   'P 1'
#
loop_
_entity.id
_entity.type
_entity.pdbx_description
1 polymer ?
#
loop_
_entity_poly.entity_id
_entity_poly.type
_entity_poly.pdbx_seq_one_letter_code
_entity_poly.pdbx_strand_id
1 'polypeptide(L)'
;MLVVDNDATVSDISTRDIIEIFSGKKTEWPDGTRVRPVLRPETESDWLVLMQLSPEMAQAMKTGLAKDGMLIAVTNQETMDMIAKVPGALAVSTGAQIRSEKRSVKTLSLNGVAPSARNVANGSYPFFKSSYIVVSRKSSPRVKKFLEFVGSPTGRSILEKAGNLPVER
;
A
#
# COMPACT_ATOMS: atom_id res chain seq x y z
N MET A 1 -1.19 -2.47 0.52
CA MET A 1 -0.46 -3.76 0.52
C MET A 1 0.96 -3.53 1.01
N LEU A 2 1.56 -4.52 1.68
CA LEU A 2 3.00 -4.53 2.00
C LEU A 2 3.73 -5.22 0.86
N VAL A 3 4.83 -4.62 0.39
CA VAL A 3 5.56 -5.06 -0.79
C VAL A 3 7.05 -5.13 -0.53
N VAL A 4 7.69 -6.11 -1.16
CA VAL A 4 9.13 -6.36 -1.15
C VAL A 4 9.58 -6.65 -2.59
N ASP A 5 10.90 -6.73 -2.78
CA ASP A 5 11.48 -7.19 -4.04
C ASP A 5 11.02 -8.62 -4.39
N ASN A 6 10.97 -8.98 -5.67
CA ASN A 6 10.54 -10.29 -6.13
C ASN A 6 11.42 -11.45 -5.66
N ASP A 7 12.70 -11.21 -5.45
CA ASP A 7 13.66 -12.23 -5.05
C ASP A 7 13.64 -12.48 -3.53
N ALA A 8 12.93 -11.65 -2.76
CA ALA A 8 12.81 -11.83 -1.32
C ALA A 8 12.15 -13.17 -0.97
N THR A 9 12.74 -13.96 -0.08
CA THR A 9 12.21 -15.30 0.27
C THR A 9 10.94 -15.23 1.14
N VAL A 10 10.72 -14.11 1.82
CA VAL A 10 9.54 -13.87 2.66
C VAL A 10 8.26 -13.75 1.82
N SER A 11 7.20 -14.41 2.27
CA SER A 11 5.87 -14.40 1.64
C SER A 11 4.75 -13.89 2.55
N ASP A 12 4.99 -13.87 3.87
CA ASP A 12 4.04 -13.42 4.89
C ASP A 12 4.73 -12.48 5.87
N ILE A 13 3.96 -11.55 6.45
CA ILE A 13 4.41 -10.68 7.52
C ILE A 13 3.31 -10.56 8.58
N SER A 14 3.69 -10.64 9.86
CA SER A 14 2.73 -10.41 10.94
C SER A 14 2.57 -8.92 11.24
N THR A 15 1.44 -8.52 11.83
CA THR A 15 1.25 -7.15 12.35
C THR A 15 2.35 -6.76 13.33
N ARG A 16 2.80 -7.74 14.14
CA ARG A 16 3.90 -7.55 15.10
C ARG A 16 5.22 -7.27 14.39
N ASP A 17 5.54 -8.01 13.33
CA ASP A 17 6.76 -7.77 12.55
C ASP A 17 6.77 -6.37 11.96
N ILE A 18 5.63 -5.89 11.44
CA ILE A 18 5.52 -4.53 10.91
C ILE A 18 5.87 -3.50 12.00
N ILE A 19 5.31 -3.64 13.20
CA ILE A 19 5.59 -2.76 14.35
C ILE A 19 7.08 -2.82 14.73
N GLU A 20 7.65 -4.03 14.84
CA GLU A 20 9.04 -4.21 15.22
C GLU A 20 10.01 -3.70 14.13
N ILE A 21 9.67 -3.83 12.85
CA ILE A 21 10.48 -3.34 11.73
C ILE A 21 10.46 -1.81 11.67
N PHE A 22 9.28 -1.18 11.71
CA PHE A 22 9.18 0.27 11.62
C PHE A 22 9.71 0.98 12.87
N SER A 23 9.62 0.36 14.06
CA SER A 23 10.32 0.85 15.26
C SER A 23 11.83 0.56 15.26
N GLY A 24 12.30 -0.31 14.36
CA GLY A 24 13.68 -0.77 14.22
C GLY A 24 14.15 -1.73 15.30
N LYS A 25 13.25 -2.42 15.99
CA LYS A 25 13.54 -3.55 16.89
C LYS A 25 13.88 -4.81 16.12
N LYS A 26 13.17 -5.07 15.01
CA LYS A 26 13.46 -6.14 14.06
C LYS A 26 14.13 -5.54 12.84
N THR A 27 15.28 -6.08 12.45
CA THR A 27 16.07 -5.49 11.37
C THR A 27 16.53 -6.49 10.32
N GLU A 28 16.18 -7.77 10.48
CA GLU A 28 16.53 -8.85 9.56
C GLU A 28 15.30 -9.73 9.28
N TRP A 29 15.23 -10.23 8.05
CA TRP A 29 14.31 -11.28 7.62
C TRP A 29 14.77 -12.64 8.17
N PRO A 30 13.90 -13.67 8.17
CA PRO A 30 14.27 -15.00 8.65
C PRO A 30 15.48 -15.64 7.95
N ASP A 31 15.76 -15.24 6.71
CA ASP A 31 16.93 -15.70 5.95
C ASP A 31 18.23 -14.91 6.26
N GLY A 32 18.20 -14.00 7.23
CA GLY A 32 19.32 -13.14 7.62
C GLY A 32 19.48 -11.88 6.77
N THR A 33 18.66 -11.69 5.72
CA THR A 33 18.71 -10.48 4.90
C THR A 33 18.28 -9.27 5.70
N ARG A 34 19.06 -8.20 5.68
CA ARG A 34 18.71 -6.92 6.32
C ARG A 34 17.39 -6.37 5.77
N VAL A 35 16.41 -6.10 6.64
CA VAL A 35 15.18 -5.38 6.29
C VAL A 35 15.47 -3.88 6.23
N ARG A 36 15.03 -3.23 5.14
CA ARG A 36 15.18 -1.80 4.90
C ARG A 36 13.80 -1.16 4.66
N PRO A 37 13.08 -0.72 5.69
CA PRO A 37 11.78 -0.10 5.49
C PRO A 37 11.92 1.22 4.72
N VAL A 38 11.14 1.37 3.64
CA VAL A 38 10.97 2.62 2.91
C VAL A 38 9.82 3.38 3.53
N LEU A 39 10.14 4.49 4.20
CA LEU A 39 9.18 5.34 4.90
C LEU A 39 8.53 6.34 3.95
N ARG A 40 7.40 6.89 4.39
CA ARG A 40 6.63 7.92 3.69
C ARG A 40 6.38 9.10 4.64
N PRO A 41 6.15 10.32 4.12
CA PRO A 41 5.67 11.44 4.94
C PRO A 41 4.40 11.07 5.72
N GLU A 42 4.23 11.60 6.93
CA GLU A 42 3.05 11.32 7.77
C GLU A 42 1.73 11.79 7.15
N THR A 43 1.79 12.65 6.13
CA THR A 43 0.63 13.15 5.39
C THR A 43 0.23 12.26 4.22
N GLU A 44 1.01 11.20 3.92
CA GLU A 44 0.73 10.32 2.81
C GLU A 44 -0.40 9.33 3.15
N SER A 45 -1.36 9.21 2.24
CA SER A 45 -2.60 8.45 2.46
C SER A 45 -2.40 6.96 2.74
N ASP A 46 -1.52 6.26 2.01
CA ASP A 46 -1.28 4.83 2.24
C ASP A 46 -0.56 4.60 3.58
N TRP A 47 0.35 5.50 3.93
CA TRP A 47 1.02 5.55 5.22
C TRP A 47 0.04 5.75 6.38
N LEU A 48 -0.88 6.72 6.25
CA LEU A 48 -1.91 7.00 7.25
C LEU A 48 -2.82 5.80 7.51
N VAL A 49 -3.22 5.08 6.46
CA VAL A 49 -4.05 3.86 6.63
C VAL A 49 -3.33 2.81 7.47
N LEU A 50 -2.01 2.63 7.27
CA LEU A 50 -1.24 1.70 8.08
C LEU A 50 -1.16 2.18 9.53
N MET A 51 -0.91 3.47 9.77
CA MET A 51 -0.90 4.06 11.12
C MET A 51 -2.24 3.90 11.85
N GLN A 52 -3.36 3.96 11.12
CA GLN A 52 -4.71 3.83 11.70
C GLN A 52 -5.06 2.42 12.18
N LEU A 53 -4.25 1.40 11.86
CA LEU A 53 -4.49 0.03 12.32
C LEU A 53 -4.41 -0.10 13.84
N SER A 54 -3.48 0.60 14.50
CA SER A 54 -3.39 0.64 15.96
C SER A 54 -2.52 1.82 16.44
N PRO A 55 -2.72 2.31 17.69
CA PRO A 55 -1.82 3.29 18.29
C PRO A 55 -0.36 2.83 18.33
N GLU A 56 -0.13 1.54 18.53
CA GLU A 56 1.21 0.94 18.55
C GLU A 56 1.88 1.00 17.16
N MET A 57 1.12 0.73 16.10
CA MET A 57 1.58 0.87 14.71
C MET A 57 1.97 2.32 14.40
N ALA A 58 1.09 3.26 14.73
CA ALA A 58 1.36 4.69 14.55
C ALA A 58 2.64 5.11 15.30
N GLN A 59 2.81 4.66 16.54
CA GLN A 59 3.99 4.99 17.35
C GLN A 59 5.27 4.39 16.76
N ALA A 60 5.23 3.14 16.30
CA ALA A 60 6.37 2.50 15.66
C ALA A 60 6.82 3.23 14.39
N MET A 61 5.87 3.61 13.54
CA MET A 61 6.14 4.34 12.30
C MET A 61 6.71 5.74 12.57
N LYS A 62 6.21 6.45 13.59
CA LYS A 62 6.78 7.72 14.06
C LYS A 62 8.21 7.56 14.57
N THR A 63 8.47 6.52 15.36
CA THR A 63 9.82 6.21 15.85
C THR A 63 10.77 5.93 14.68
N GLY A 64 10.32 5.21 13.64
CA GLY A 64 11.10 5.00 12.43
C GLY A 64 11.43 6.31 11.71
N LEU A 65 10.43 7.17 11.51
CA LEU A 65 10.59 8.43 10.79
C LEU A 65 11.51 9.43 11.52
N ALA A 66 11.58 9.36 12.84
CA ALA A 66 12.46 10.20 13.65
C ALA A 66 13.94 9.77 13.64
N LYS A 67 14.28 8.62 13.01
CA LYS A 67 15.67 8.15 12.92
C LYS A 67 16.39 8.76 11.72
N ASP A 68 17.65 9.11 11.94
CA ASP A 68 18.53 9.56 10.87
C ASP A 68 18.88 8.41 9.90
N GLY A 69 19.12 8.76 8.64
CA GLY A 69 19.59 7.81 7.61
C GLY A 69 18.53 6.84 7.09
N MET A 70 17.25 7.08 7.38
CA MET A 70 16.16 6.26 6.88
C MET A 70 15.86 6.52 5.40
N LEU A 71 15.43 5.48 4.70
CA LEU A 71 14.94 5.60 3.32
C LEU A 71 13.56 6.26 3.35
N ILE A 72 13.42 7.42 2.71
CA ILE A 72 12.16 8.14 2.60
C ILE A 72 11.85 8.35 1.13
N ALA A 73 10.70 7.85 0.69
CA ALA A 73 10.14 8.14 -0.62
C ALA A 73 8.98 9.12 -0.46
N VAL A 74 8.88 10.14 -1.33
CA VAL A 74 7.80 11.14 -1.32
C VAL A 74 6.66 10.73 -2.25
N THR A 75 6.97 10.15 -3.40
CA THR A 75 5.97 9.71 -4.39
C THR A 75 5.78 8.20 -4.39
N ASN A 76 4.61 7.73 -4.82
CA ASN A 76 4.36 6.29 -4.91
C ASN A 76 5.32 5.63 -5.91
N GLN A 77 5.72 6.33 -6.97
CA GLN A 77 6.68 5.84 -7.96
C GLN A 77 8.09 5.72 -7.37
N GLU A 78 8.54 6.71 -6.59
CA GLU A 78 9.82 6.63 -5.87
C GLU A 78 9.87 5.42 -4.94
N THR A 79 8.78 5.13 -4.23
CA THR A 79 8.69 3.93 -3.38
C THR A 79 8.94 2.66 -4.19
N MET A 80 8.31 2.52 -5.36
CA MET A 80 8.49 1.35 -6.22
C MET A 80 9.90 1.27 -6.81
N ASP A 81 10.49 2.41 -7.16
CA ASP A 81 11.85 2.48 -7.66
C ASP A 81 12.88 2.12 -6.57
N MET A 82 12.61 2.47 -5.31
CA MET A 82 13.43 2.05 -4.17
C MET A 82 13.36 0.55 -3.94
N ILE A 83 12.17 -0.07 -4.00
CA ILE A 83 12.04 -1.53 -3.85
C ILE A 83 12.92 -2.25 -4.86
N ALA A 84 12.91 -1.81 -6.13
CA ALA A 84 13.69 -2.43 -7.20
C ALA A 84 15.21 -2.22 -7.09
N LYS A 85 15.67 -1.20 -6.34
CA LYS A 85 17.09 -0.83 -6.24
C LYS A 85 17.73 -1.20 -4.91
N VAL A 86 16.93 -1.44 -3.88
CA VAL A 86 17.41 -1.63 -2.52
C VAL A 86 17.08 -3.04 -2.06
N PRO A 87 18.08 -3.96 -2.03
CA PRO A 87 17.88 -5.30 -1.50
C PRO A 87 17.35 -5.28 -0.06
N GLY A 88 16.33 -6.10 0.19
CA GLY A 88 15.67 -6.17 1.50
C GLY A 88 14.71 -5.00 1.78
N ALA A 89 14.39 -4.17 0.79
CA ALA A 89 13.40 -3.12 0.94
C ALA A 89 12.01 -3.67 1.30
N LEU A 90 11.37 -3.02 2.28
CA LEU A 90 9.97 -3.24 2.63
C LEU A 90 9.23 -1.91 2.47
N ALA A 91 8.13 -1.91 1.73
CA ALA A 91 7.37 -0.69 1.55
C ALA A 91 5.86 -0.92 1.50
N VAL A 92 5.14 0.19 1.41
CA VAL A 92 3.69 0.24 1.27
C VAL A 92 3.35 0.65 -0.16
N SER A 93 2.40 -0.06 -0.79
CA SER A 93 1.86 0.31 -2.11
C SER A 93 0.40 -0.13 -2.26
N THR A 94 -0.24 0.26 -3.36
CA THR A 94 -1.60 -0.14 -3.72
C THR A 94 -1.59 -1.16 -4.84
N GLY A 95 -2.53 -2.10 -4.83
CA GLY A 95 -2.69 -3.03 -5.94
C GLY A 95 -3.00 -2.32 -7.27
N ALA A 96 -3.69 -1.18 -7.20
CA ALA A 96 -3.96 -0.31 -8.34
C ALA A 96 -2.66 0.15 -9.01
N GLN A 97 -1.71 0.65 -8.23
CA GLN A 97 -0.41 1.07 -8.76
C GLN A 97 0.35 -0.11 -9.36
N ILE A 98 0.49 -1.21 -8.60
CA ILE A 98 1.27 -2.38 -9.02
C ILE A 98 0.79 -2.91 -10.38
N ARG A 99 -0.54 -3.06 -10.55
CA ARG A 99 -1.11 -3.57 -11.82
C ARG A 99 -1.08 -2.56 -12.95
N SER A 100 -1.44 -1.30 -12.68
CA SER A 100 -1.54 -0.27 -13.73
C SER A 100 -0.17 0.11 -14.29
N GLU A 101 0.86 0.13 -13.44
CA GLU A 101 2.24 0.43 -13.83
C GLU A 101 3.06 -0.83 -14.15
N LYS A 102 2.47 -2.02 -14.05
CA LYS A 102 3.15 -3.32 -14.26
C LYS A 102 4.43 -3.46 -13.42
N ARG A 103 4.37 -3.04 -12.16
CA ARG A 103 5.53 -3.08 -11.25
C ARG A 103 5.87 -4.52 -10.91
N SER A 104 7.16 -4.86 -11.04
CA SER A 104 7.70 -6.17 -10.71
C SER A 104 8.05 -6.20 -9.22
N VAL A 105 7.09 -6.56 -8.38
CA VAL A 105 7.25 -6.68 -6.92
C VAL A 105 6.44 -7.83 -6.35
N LYS A 106 6.85 -8.30 -5.17
CA LYS A 106 6.12 -9.30 -4.41
C LYS A 106 5.27 -8.63 -3.33
N THR A 107 3.99 -8.98 -3.28
CA THR A 107 3.09 -8.59 -2.20
C THR A 107 3.10 -9.64 -1.11
N LEU A 108 3.24 -9.21 0.14
CA LEU A 108 3.19 -10.11 1.30
C LEU A 108 1.75 -10.34 1.76
N SER A 109 1.44 -11.56 2.20
CA SER A 109 0.27 -11.79 3.06
C SER A 109 0.47 -11.13 4.42
N LEU A 110 -0.63 -10.76 5.07
CA LEU A 110 -0.64 -10.15 6.39
C LEU A 110 -1.31 -11.13 7.37
N ASN A 111 -0.55 -11.61 8.36
CA ASN A 111 -1.02 -12.64 9.29
C ASN A 111 -1.63 -13.86 8.58
N GLY A 112 -1.00 -14.32 7.50
CA GLY A 112 -1.48 -15.42 6.65
C GLY A 112 -2.59 -15.05 5.66
N VAL A 113 -3.12 -13.81 5.68
CA VAL A 113 -4.20 -13.38 4.79
C VAL A 113 -3.64 -12.66 3.56
N ALA A 114 -3.93 -13.17 2.37
CA ALA A 114 -3.47 -12.57 1.11
C ALA A 114 -4.17 -11.22 0.81
N PRO A 115 -3.47 -10.25 0.18
CA PRO A 115 -4.01 -8.94 -0.22
C PRO A 115 -4.90 -9.03 -1.47
N SER A 116 -6.02 -9.74 -1.38
CA SER A 116 -6.96 -9.94 -2.49
C SER A 116 -8.21 -9.07 -2.37
N ALA A 117 -8.82 -8.76 -3.52
CA ALA A 117 -10.13 -8.11 -3.59
C ALA A 117 -11.19 -8.82 -2.74
N ARG A 118 -11.19 -10.16 -2.76
CA ARG A 118 -12.09 -10.99 -1.94
C ARG A 118 -11.85 -10.80 -0.44
N ASN A 119 -10.58 -10.81 -0.02
CA ASN A 119 -10.24 -10.68 1.40
C ASN A 119 -10.45 -9.26 1.94
N VAL A 120 -10.31 -8.24 1.09
CA VAL A 120 -10.72 -6.88 1.43
C VAL A 120 -12.23 -6.79 1.56
N ALA A 121 -12.98 -7.31 0.59
CA ALA A 121 -14.45 -7.23 0.59
C ALA A 121 -15.10 -7.97 1.78
N ASN A 122 -14.51 -9.06 2.26
CA ASN A 122 -15.02 -9.80 3.42
C ASN A 122 -14.41 -9.34 4.76
N GLY A 123 -13.57 -8.31 4.76
CA GLY A 123 -12.96 -7.73 5.97
C GLY A 123 -11.77 -8.51 6.56
N SER A 124 -11.36 -9.64 5.98
CA SER A 124 -10.23 -10.42 6.48
C SER A 124 -8.86 -9.77 6.22
N TYR A 125 -8.74 -8.95 5.16
CA TYR A 125 -7.55 -8.15 4.91
C TYR A 125 -7.80 -6.69 5.31
N PRO A 126 -7.19 -6.20 6.41
CA PRO A 126 -7.54 -4.92 7.02
C PRO A 126 -6.98 -3.72 6.25
N PHE A 127 -6.03 -3.92 5.34
CA PHE A 127 -5.33 -2.83 4.68
C PHE A 127 -5.95 -2.49 3.32
N PHE A 128 -6.91 -1.57 3.34
CA PHE A 128 -7.51 -0.96 2.16
C PHE A 128 -7.80 0.53 2.41
N LYS A 129 -8.01 1.29 1.32
CA LYS A 129 -8.48 2.67 1.41
C LYS A 129 -9.57 2.92 0.37
N SER A 130 -10.50 3.81 0.71
CA SER A 130 -11.49 4.29 -0.24
C SER A 130 -10.90 5.44 -1.07
N SER A 131 -11.06 5.35 -2.38
CA SER A 131 -10.75 6.46 -3.30
C SER A 131 -12.02 7.19 -3.67
N TYR A 132 -11.96 8.53 -3.65
CA TYR A 132 -13.11 9.39 -3.92
C TYR A 132 -12.81 10.30 -5.10
N ILE A 133 -13.82 10.50 -5.95
CA ILE A 133 -13.81 11.57 -6.95
C ILE A 133 -14.62 12.73 -6.36
N VAL A 134 -13.95 13.82 -6.03
CA VAL A 134 -14.58 15.01 -5.45
C VAL A 134 -14.80 16.04 -6.55
N VAL A 135 -16.05 16.49 -6.72
CA VAL A 135 -16.44 17.49 -7.73
C VAL A 135 -17.27 18.60 -7.10
N SER A 136 -17.23 19.80 -7.70
CA SER A 136 -18.14 20.89 -7.33
C SER A 136 -19.59 20.50 -7.58
N ARG A 137 -20.50 20.98 -6.72
CA ARG A 137 -21.96 20.84 -6.91
C ARG A 137 -22.42 21.41 -8.25
N LYS A 138 -21.76 22.46 -8.74
CA LYS A 138 -22.00 23.08 -10.06
C LYS A 138 -21.03 22.53 -11.11
N SER A 139 -20.95 21.20 -11.25
CA SER A 139 -20.07 20.56 -12.22
C SER A 139 -20.58 20.69 -13.65
N SER A 140 -19.65 20.82 -14.61
CA SER A 140 -19.98 20.97 -16.03
C SER A 140 -20.56 19.67 -16.61
N PRO A 141 -21.29 19.71 -17.74
CA PRO A 141 -21.77 18.51 -18.42
C PRO A 141 -20.67 17.50 -18.76
N ARG A 142 -19.44 17.96 -19.05
CA ARG A 142 -18.29 17.08 -19.31
C ARG A 142 -17.89 16.28 -18.08
N VAL A 143 -17.87 16.91 -16.91
CA VAL A 143 -17.58 16.22 -15.64
C VAL A 143 -18.66 15.18 -15.35
N LYS A 144 -19.94 15.50 -15.56
CA LYS A 144 -21.05 14.54 -15.36
C LYS A 144 -20.91 13.31 -16.26
N LYS A 145 -20.64 13.51 -17.55
CA LYS A 145 -20.37 12.40 -18.50
C LYS A 145 -19.18 11.54 -18.08
N PHE A 146 -18.12 12.14 -17.55
CA PHE A 146 -16.99 11.37 -17.03
C PHE A 146 -17.38 10.53 -15.81
N LEU A 147 -18.17 11.08 -14.88
CA LEU A 147 -18.67 10.33 -13.72
C LEU A 147 -19.61 9.18 -14.12
N GLU A 148 -20.43 9.37 -15.16
CA GLU A 148 -21.25 8.30 -15.76
C GLU A 148 -20.36 7.21 -16.38
N PHE A 149 -19.31 7.59 -17.12
CA PHE A 149 -18.35 6.64 -17.67
C PHE A 149 -17.65 5.82 -16.58
N VAL A 150 -17.17 6.46 -15.51
CA VAL A 150 -16.52 5.76 -14.39
C VAL A 150 -17.45 4.72 -13.76
N GLY A 151 -18.75 5.03 -13.64
CA GLY A 151 -19.76 4.11 -13.11
C GLY A 151 -20.29 3.07 -14.13
N SER A 152 -20.00 3.23 -15.42
CA SER A 152 -20.46 2.32 -16.47
C SER A 152 -19.81 0.92 -16.37
N PRO A 153 -20.38 -0.12 -17.00
CA PRO A 153 -19.75 -1.44 -17.05
C PRO A 153 -18.30 -1.42 -17.53
N THR A 154 -17.99 -0.58 -18.52
CA THR A 154 -16.63 -0.39 -19.03
C THR A 154 -15.70 0.23 -17.99
N GLY A 155 -16.14 1.32 -17.34
CA GLY A 155 -15.36 2.00 -16.30
C GLY A 155 -15.07 1.08 -15.11
N ARG A 156 -16.08 0.33 -14.66
CA ARG A 156 -15.96 -0.67 -13.60
C ARG A 156 -14.98 -1.78 -13.97
N SER A 157 -15.07 -2.31 -15.19
CA SER A 157 -14.12 -3.33 -15.67
C SER A 157 -12.68 -2.83 -15.68
N ILE A 158 -12.44 -1.56 -16.03
CA ILE A 158 -11.10 -0.95 -15.96
C ILE A 158 -10.62 -0.90 -14.51
N LEU A 159 -11.46 -0.45 -13.58
CA LEU A 159 -11.13 -0.36 -12.15
C LEU A 159 -10.83 -1.74 -11.54
N GLU A 160 -11.61 -2.76 -11.88
CA GLU A 160 -11.42 -4.16 -11.45
C GLU A 160 -10.16 -4.79 -12.04
N LYS A 161 -9.80 -4.49 -13.29
CA LYS A 161 -8.52 -4.95 -13.88
C LYS A 161 -7.31 -4.27 -13.24
N ALA A 162 -7.46 -3.03 -12.83
CA ALA A 162 -6.50 -2.37 -11.93
C ALA A 162 -6.62 -2.91 -10.49
N GLY A 163 -7.59 -3.78 -10.20
CA GLY A 163 -7.89 -4.45 -8.93
C GLY A 163 -8.23 -3.51 -7.78
N ASN A 164 -9.00 -2.49 -8.11
CA ASN A 164 -9.88 -1.82 -7.18
C ASN A 164 -11.16 -2.63 -6.99
N LEU A 165 -11.92 -2.27 -5.96
CA LEU A 165 -13.29 -2.75 -5.73
C LEU A 165 -14.25 -1.59 -6.03
N PRO A 166 -14.91 -1.56 -7.21
CA PRO A 166 -15.91 -0.53 -7.49
C PRO A 166 -17.09 -0.64 -6.52
N VAL A 167 -17.50 0.49 -5.96
CA VAL A 167 -18.69 0.56 -5.12
C VAL A 167 -19.96 0.63 -5.99
N GLU A 168 -21.04 0.02 -5.54
CA GLU A 168 -22.37 0.29 -6.10
C GLU A 168 -22.79 1.72 -5.75
N ARG A 169 -23.54 2.36 -6.65
CA ARG A 169 -24.12 3.69 -6.44
C ARG A 169 -25.55 3.61 -5.96
#